data_AF-A0A6B9FEA7-F1
#
_entry.id   AF-A0A6B9FEA7-F1
#
_cell.length_a   1.000
_cell.length_b   1.000
_cell.length_c   1.000
_cell.angle_alpha   90.00
_cell.angle_beta   90.00
_cell.angle_gamma   90.00
#
_symmetry.space_group_name_H-M   'P 1'
#
loop_
_entity.id
_entity.type
_entity.pdbx_description
1 polymer ?
#
loop_
_entity_poly.entity_id
_entity_poly.type
_entity_poly.pdbx_seq_one_letter_code
_entity_poly.pdbx_strand_id
1 'polypeptide(L)'
;MIAIVVSRADSASERIGEALLDLADWTERRDERRPDGEGGGTYYHTEGFELRTFDDLHIHLDRPDAAFDDPDLLVVVSRHSGETGPLLTAHFTGNFGEAEYGGTAGAFARACPNAAAVAVSALEAHAPPAYEVGTECTHHGPTAVGVPSMFVELGSDEAQWSDPAGARAVARAVLDLRGVDADREKQIAGFGGGHYAPRFGRIVRETAWAVGHVAADWGLEAMGNPAANREVLRRAVEESGADHVLVEGGRSGLADVLADLGYRVVTETWLRETSAHPLPVVAAVEERLDPVAEGLRFGEVVPRVEGDAADAVVVAALPTELVDAASAVDIEATRAAVADVAVAFETTEGGTRPRGQVALSADDPAAAAEALTDALAAILRTDYDDVSRRDGEVVARTETFDPAAARTLGVPEGPAFGRLADGEAVEVDGEWIDPDVVRTEQVDRFPVVAPPE
;
A
#
# COMPACT_ATOMS: atom_id res chain seq x y z
N MET A 1 27.76 -3.55 -3.89
CA MET A 1 28.20 -3.02 -2.57
C MET A 1 27.53 -1.66 -2.34
N ILE A 2 27.23 -1.31 -1.09
CA ILE A 2 26.59 -0.02 -0.73
C ILE A 2 27.67 0.97 -0.29
N ALA A 3 27.75 2.11 -0.98
CA ALA A 3 28.61 3.23 -0.65
C ALA A 3 27.97 4.11 0.43
N ILE A 4 28.70 4.41 1.51
CA ILE A 4 28.26 5.32 2.57
C ILE A 4 29.13 6.58 2.54
N VAL A 5 28.47 7.73 2.41
CA VAL A 5 29.09 9.06 2.39
C VAL A 5 28.91 9.74 3.74
N VAL A 6 30.02 10.10 4.38
CA VAL A 6 30.09 10.94 5.60
C VAL A 6 30.69 12.30 5.24
N SER A 7 30.18 13.38 5.83
CA SER A 7 30.64 14.76 5.59
C SER A 7 31.21 15.37 6.87
N ARG A 8 32.48 15.84 6.85
CA ARG A 8 33.11 16.56 7.97
C ARG A 8 32.52 17.96 8.19
N ALA A 9 31.80 18.50 7.21
CA ALA A 9 31.06 19.76 7.35
C ALA A 9 29.69 19.58 8.04
N ASP A 10 29.33 18.35 8.44
CA ASP A 10 28.06 18.03 9.09
C ASP A 10 28.27 17.18 10.35
N SER A 11 27.99 17.77 11.51
CA SER A 11 28.18 17.12 12.82
C SER A 11 27.25 15.93 13.06
N ALA A 12 26.06 15.88 12.46
CA ALA A 12 25.20 14.70 12.53
C ALA A 12 25.77 13.57 11.67
N SER A 13 26.23 13.91 10.45
CA SER A 13 26.88 12.97 9.54
C SER A 13 28.09 12.29 10.18
N GLU A 14 28.98 13.07 10.82
CA GLU A 14 30.15 12.52 11.53
C GLU A 14 29.72 11.56 12.65
N ARG A 15 28.73 11.91 13.47
CA ARG A 15 28.24 11.05 14.56
C ARG A 15 27.56 9.78 14.07
N ILE A 16 26.82 9.85 12.96
CA ILE A 16 26.26 8.65 12.34
C ILE A 16 27.40 7.77 11.80
N GLY A 17 28.43 8.37 11.20
CA GLY A 17 29.65 7.69 10.77
C GLY A 17 30.35 6.96 11.92
N GLU A 18 30.55 7.62 13.06
CA GLU A 18 31.08 7.01 14.29
C GLU A 18 30.22 5.83 14.74
N ALA A 19 28.89 6.01 14.79
CA ALA A 19 27.97 4.96 15.18
C ALA A 19 27.99 3.75 14.22
N LEU A 20 28.16 3.98 12.92
CA LEU A 20 28.34 2.91 11.92
C LEU A 20 29.60 2.10 12.22
N LEU A 21 30.73 2.78 12.48
CA LEU A 21 32.01 2.15 12.80
C LEU A 21 31.96 1.33 14.09
N ASP A 22 31.16 1.75 15.07
CA ASP A 22 30.97 1.04 16.34
C ASP A 22 30.05 -0.20 16.25
N LEU A 23 29.19 -0.27 15.24
CA LEU A 23 28.13 -1.29 15.14
C LEU A 23 28.50 -2.55 14.36
N ALA A 24 29.60 -2.53 13.60
CA ALA A 24 30.03 -3.65 12.78
C ALA A 24 31.55 -3.80 12.78
N ASP A 25 32.03 -4.95 12.31
CA ASP A 25 33.46 -5.21 12.17
C ASP A 25 33.98 -4.59 10.86
N TRP A 26 34.57 -3.39 10.97
CA TRP A 26 35.14 -2.67 9.84
C TRP A 26 36.64 -2.93 9.69
N THR A 27 37.08 -3.06 8.45
CA THR A 27 38.50 -3.10 8.08
C THR A 27 38.92 -1.73 7.57
N GLU A 28 39.88 -1.11 8.25
CA GLU A 28 40.52 0.13 7.79
C GLU A 28 41.36 -0.13 6.54
N ARG A 29 41.26 0.78 5.57
CA ARG A 29 42.00 0.81 4.31
C ARG A 29 42.49 2.23 4.01
N ARG A 30 43.40 2.36 3.04
CA ARG A 30 43.97 3.64 2.62
C ARG A 30 43.98 3.78 1.11
N ASP A 31 43.43 4.87 0.59
CA ASP A 31 43.47 5.26 -0.83
C ASP A 31 44.35 6.50 -1.03
N GLU A 32 45.55 6.30 -1.55
CA GLU A 32 46.52 7.39 -1.80
C GLU A 32 46.36 8.03 -3.20
N ARG A 33 45.44 7.52 -4.02
CA ARG A 33 45.23 8.01 -5.39
C ARG A 33 44.29 9.21 -5.46
N ARG A 34 43.58 9.49 -4.35
CA ARG A 34 42.53 10.52 -4.23
C ARG A 34 42.80 11.38 -2.98
N PRO A 35 42.48 12.68 -3.01
CA PRO A 35 42.59 13.54 -1.82
C PRO A 35 41.72 13.07 -0.65
N ASP A 36 42.20 13.22 0.59
CA ASP A 36 41.46 12.83 1.81
C ASP A 36 40.11 13.53 1.94
N GLY A 37 40.03 14.81 1.55
CA GLY A 37 38.78 15.58 1.57
C GLY A 37 37.78 15.20 0.47
N GLU A 38 38.17 14.37 -0.50
CA GLU A 38 37.32 13.94 -1.63
C GLU A 38 36.96 12.45 -1.54
N GLY A 39 37.03 11.86 -0.34
CA GLY A 39 36.80 10.43 -0.11
C GLY A 39 38.04 9.55 -0.33
N GLY A 40 39.23 10.13 -0.46
CA GLY A 40 40.51 9.41 -0.42
C GLY A 40 41.00 9.22 1.01
N GLY A 41 42.30 8.95 1.18
CA GLY A 41 42.88 8.80 2.51
C GLY A 41 42.37 7.55 3.22
N THR A 42 42.02 7.66 4.50
CA THR A 42 41.52 6.51 5.28
C THR A 42 40.05 6.26 4.97
N TYR A 43 39.71 5.00 4.67
CA TYR A 43 38.33 4.57 4.45
C TYR A 43 38.09 3.20 5.09
N TYR A 44 36.82 2.81 5.22
CA TYR A 44 36.43 1.61 5.95
C TYR A 44 35.60 0.68 5.08
N HIS A 45 35.87 -0.61 5.18
CA HIS A 45 35.14 -1.64 4.45
C HIS A 45 34.64 -2.73 5.40
N THR A 46 33.39 -3.15 5.22
CA THR A 46 32.83 -4.35 5.86
C THR A 46 32.00 -5.12 4.83
N GLU A 47 31.46 -6.29 5.21
CA GLU A 47 30.63 -7.07 4.30
C GLU A 47 29.43 -6.25 3.79
N GLY A 48 29.40 -6.02 2.48
CA GLY A 48 28.34 -5.29 1.80
C GLY A 48 28.48 -3.77 1.76
N PHE A 49 29.43 -3.17 2.49
CA PHE A 49 29.53 -1.71 2.64
C PHE A 49 30.96 -1.16 2.54
N GLU A 50 31.07 0.03 1.97
CA GLU A 50 32.26 0.87 2.01
C GLU A 50 31.89 2.27 2.52
N LEU A 51 32.60 2.78 3.53
CA LEU A 51 32.37 4.10 4.12
C LEU A 51 33.56 5.01 3.80
N ARG A 52 33.25 6.19 3.22
CA ARG A 52 34.23 7.24 2.91
C ARG A 52 33.76 8.59 3.44
N THR A 53 34.73 9.41 3.80
CA THR A 53 34.51 10.73 4.40
C THR A 53 34.96 11.84 3.44
N PHE A 54 34.16 12.89 3.34
CA PHE A 54 34.37 14.06 2.49
C PHE A 54 34.45 15.33 3.35
N ASP A 55 35.22 16.33 2.93
CA ASP A 55 35.36 17.60 3.65
C ASP A 55 34.14 18.51 3.45
N ASP A 56 33.62 18.55 2.23
CA ASP A 56 32.52 19.44 1.84
C ASP A 56 31.15 18.87 2.23
N LEU A 57 30.16 19.76 2.35
CA LEU A 57 28.76 19.37 2.52
C LEU A 57 28.31 18.51 1.34
N HIS A 58 27.76 17.34 1.67
CA HIS A 58 27.33 16.33 0.71
C HIS A 58 26.33 16.85 -0.34
N ILE A 59 25.55 17.91 -0.04
CA ILE A 59 24.58 18.51 -0.96
C ILE A 59 25.23 19.18 -2.18
N HIS A 60 26.53 19.48 -2.10
CA HIS A 60 27.31 20.13 -3.15
C HIS A 60 28.28 19.21 -3.88
N LEU A 61 28.33 17.92 -3.49
CA LEU A 61 29.22 16.96 -4.15
C LEU A 61 28.80 16.71 -5.61
N ASP A 62 29.76 16.44 -6.46
CA ASP A 62 29.52 16.02 -7.85
C ASP A 62 30.15 14.64 -8.05
N ARG A 63 29.34 13.67 -8.49
CA ARG A 63 29.76 12.26 -8.68
C ARG A 63 30.49 11.66 -7.46
N PRO A 64 29.89 11.70 -6.24
CA PRO A 64 30.50 11.06 -5.06
C PRO A 64 30.68 9.54 -5.24
N ASP A 65 29.89 8.90 -6.11
CA ASP A 65 30.03 7.49 -6.50
C ASP A 65 31.45 7.15 -6.98
N ALA A 66 32.11 8.08 -7.69
CA ALA A 66 33.43 7.85 -8.28
C ALA A 66 34.52 7.60 -7.22
N ALA A 67 34.26 7.90 -5.94
CA ALA A 67 35.17 7.58 -4.84
C ALA A 67 35.21 6.09 -4.55
N PHE A 68 34.17 5.34 -4.90
CA PHE A 68 33.96 3.96 -4.53
C PHE A 68 34.25 3.04 -5.73
N ASP A 69 34.47 1.74 -5.45
CA ASP A 69 34.64 0.72 -6.48
C ASP A 69 33.27 0.13 -6.87
N ASP A 70 32.66 0.70 -7.92
CA ASP A 70 31.41 0.23 -8.56
C ASP A 70 30.25 -0.08 -7.57
N PRO A 71 29.75 0.93 -6.83
CA PRO A 71 28.66 0.72 -5.88
C PRO A 71 27.32 0.51 -6.60
N ASP A 72 26.46 -0.33 -6.04
CA ASP A 72 25.09 -0.55 -6.55
C ASP A 72 24.12 0.54 -6.04
N LEU A 73 24.45 1.14 -4.90
CA LEU A 73 23.64 2.09 -4.15
C LEU A 73 24.54 3.01 -3.33
N LEU A 74 24.20 4.30 -3.26
CA LEU A 74 24.89 5.27 -2.41
C LEU A 74 23.94 5.84 -1.35
N VAL A 75 24.37 5.79 -0.09
CA VAL A 75 23.65 6.34 1.05
C VAL A 75 24.45 7.50 1.63
N VAL A 76 23.83 8.67 1.67
CA VAL A 76 24.38 9.83 2.38
C VAL A 76 23.76 9.86 3.78
N VAL A 77 24.59 9.77 4.81
CA VAL A 77 24.14 10.01 6.18
C VAL A 77 24.28 11.49 6.49
N SER A 78 23.20 12.14 6.90
CA SER A 78 23.10 13.61 6.91
C SER A 78 22.30 14.11 8.11
N ARG A 79 22.41 15.40 8.42
CA ARG A 79 21.43 16.09 9.25
C ARG A 79 20.19 16.46 8.45
N HIS A 80 19.03 16.34 9.09
CA HIS A 80 17.86 17.13 8.70
C HIS A 80 17.82 18.41 9.52
N SER A 81 17.50 19.54 8.91
CA SER A 81 17.42 20.85 9.58
C SER A 81 16.04 21.47 9.42
N GLY A 82 15.28 21.57 10.51
CA GLY A 82 13.92 22.10 10.47
C GLY A 82 13.25 22.28 11.84
N GLU A 83 11.99 22.71 11.83
CA GLU A 83 11.20 22.96 13.05
C GLU A 83 10.25 21.79 13.39
N THR A 84 10.70 20.55 13.25
CA THR A 84 9.84 19.35 13.51
C THR A 84 10.07 18.66 14.84
N GLY A 85 11.13 19.04 15.57
CA GLY A 85 11.59 18.27 16.73
C GLY A 85 12.35 17.01 16.29
N PRO A 86 12.37 15.95 17.13
CA PRO A 86 13.10 14.73 16.83
C PRO A 86 12.48 13.94 15.68
N LEU A 87 13.24 13.82 14.59
CA LEU A 87 12.76 13.22 13.34
C LEU A 87 13.88 12.42 12.68
N LEU A 88 13.56 11.23 12.19
CA LEU A 88 14.43 10.45 11.30
C LEU A 88 13.75 10.31 9.93
N THR A 89 14.49 10.56 8.85
CA THR A 89 13.92 10.55 7.50
C THR A 89 14.80 9.86 6.48
N ALA A 90 14.19 9.54 5.35
CA ALA A 90 14.90 9.25 4.11
C ALA A 90 14.23 9.95 2.91
N HIS A 91 15.03 10.41 1.97
CA HIS A 91 14.55 11.06 0.73
C HIS A 91 15.56 11.03 -0.40
N PHE A 92 15.11 11.46 -1.57
CA PHE A 92 15.92 11.57 -2.79
C PHE A 92 16.24 13.03 -3.11
N THR A 93 17.36 13.24 -3.79
CA THR A 93 17.82 14.57 -4.18
C THR A 93 17.37 14.94 -5.59
N GLY A 94 17.04 16.21 -5.78
CA GLY A 94 16.47 16.70 -7.02
C GLY A 94 15.90 18.09 -6.90
N ASN A 95 15.84 18.81 -8.02
CA ASN A 95 15.31 20.17 -8.07
C ASN A 95 14.25 20.28 -9.18
N PHE A 96 12.98 20.45 -8.80
CA PHE A 96 11.88 20.71 -9.75
C PHE A 96 11.94 22.12 -10.34
N GLY A 97 12.47 23.09 -9.58
CA GLY A 97 12.70 24.47 -10.00
C GLY A 97 14.18 24.84 -9.89
N GLU A 98 14.46 26.05 -9.38
CA GLU A 98 15.83 26.52 -9.15
C GLU A 98 16.58 25.65 -8.12
N ALA A 99 17.89 25.50 -8.30
CA ALA A 99 18.76 24.67 -7.46
C ALA A 99 19.53 25.54 -6.45
N GLU A 100 18.83 26.03 -5.41
CA GLU A 100 19.42 26.90 -4.39
C GLU A 100 20.41 26.16 -3.46
N TYR A 101 20.15 24.88 -3.22
CA TYR A 101 20.90 24.04 -2.27
C TYR A 101 21.63 22.89 -2.98
N GLY A 102 22.37 23.23 -4.04
CA GLY A 102 23.18 22.28 -4.80
C GLY A 102 22.42 21.53 -5.90
N GLY A 103 23.19 20.89 -6.78
CA GLY A 103 22.65 20.21 -7.96
C GLY A 103 22.28 21.16 -9.10
N THR A 104 21.45 20.67 -10.03
CA THR A 104 21.02 21.40 -11.23
C THR A 104 19.49 21.50 -11.28
N ALA A 105 18.98 22.64 -11.75
CA ALA A 105 17.55 22.86 -11.95
C ALA A 105 16.95 21.89 -12.98
N GLY A 106 15.79 21.30 -12.67
CA GLY A 106 15.13 20.31 -13.52
C GLY A 106 15.90 18.99 -13.67
N ALA A 107 16.74 18.66 -12.69
CA ALA A 107 17.53 17.43 -12.62
C ALA A 107 17.31 16.72 -11.28
N PHE A 108 17.48 15.40 -11.30
CA PHE A 108 17.20 14.49 -10.20
C PHE A 108 18.32 13.46 -10.14
N ALA A 109 18.74 13.07 -8.95
CA ALA A 109 19.57 11.87 -8.80
C ALA A 109 18.71 10.63 -9.03
N ARG A 110 19.29 9.53 -9.49
CA ARG A 110 18.57 8.26 -9.59
C ARG A 110 18.08 7.84 -8.21
N ALA A 111 16.77 7.73 -8.04
CA ALA A 111 16.16 7.26 -6.79
C ALA A 111 16.43 5.76 -6.55
N CYS A 112 16.20 5.31 -5.32
CA CYS A 112 16.21 3.90 -4.93
C CYS A 112 14.95 3.58 -4.10
N PRO A 113 13.76 3.54 -4.73
CA PRO A 113 12.47 3.46 -4.02
C PRO A 113 12.34 2.26 -3.08
N ASN A 114 12.86 1.10 -3.47
CA ASN A 114 12.79 -0.10 -2.63
C ASN A 114 13.74 0.01 -1.42
N ALA A 115 14.97 0.45 -1.64
CA ALA A 115 15.93 0.67 -0.55
C ALA A 115 15.44 1.75 0.43
N ALA A 116 14.83 2.83 -0.05
CA ALA A 116 14.24 3.87 0.79
C ALA A 116 13.06 3.33 1.63
N ALA A 117 12.19 2.49 1.05
CA ALA A 117 11.11 1.86 1.79
C ALA A 117 11.64 0.96 2.94
N VAL A 118 12.71 0.20 2.68
CA VAL A 118 13.38 -0.59 3.72
C VAL A 118 14.05 0.30 4.77
N ALA A 119 14.71 1.39 4.35
CA ALA A 119 15.33 2.34 5.27
C ALA A 119 14.31 2.95 6.22
N VAL A 120 13.16 3.41 5.72
CA VAL A 120 12.08 3.99 6.54
C VAL A 120 11.54 2.95 7.54
N SER A 121 11.31 1.71 7.11
CA SER A 121 10.87 0.63 8.01
C SER A 121 11.93 0.32 9.08
N ALA A 122 13.21 0.31 8.72
CA ALA A 122 14.30 0.08 9.66
C ALA A 122 14.46 1.26 10.64
N LEU A 123 14.31 2.50 10.18
CA LEU A 123 14.26 3.68 11.04
C LEU A 123 13.12 3.55 12.06
N GLU A 124 11.91 3.17 11.64
CA GLU A 124 10.78 2.92 12.56
C GLU A 124 11.09 1.85 13.60
N ALA A 125 11.79 0.78 13.20
CA ALA A 125 12.16 -0.31 14.10
C ALA A 125 13.23 0.08 15.14
N HIS A 126 14.15 0.99 14.78
CA HIS A 126 15.28 1.38 15.63
C HIS A 126 15.12 2.74 16.33
N ALA A 127 14.14 3.54 15.91
CA ALA A 127 13.93 4.89 16.41
C ALA A 127 13.71 4.90 17.93
N PRO A 128 14.37 5.82 18.67
CA PRO A 128 14.01 6.07 20.05
C PRO A 128 12.54 6.56 20.14
N PRO A 129 11.80 6.28 21.22
CA PRO A 129 10.37 6.61 21.32
C PRO A 129 9.97 8.08 21.12
N ALA A 130 10.94 9.00 21.23
CA ALA A 130 10.71 10.44 21.04
C ALA A 130 10.84 10.89 19.58
N TYR A 131 11.34 10.03 18.69
CA TYR A 131 11.55 10.35 17.28
C TYR A 131 10.35 9.93 16.46
N GLU A 132 9.87 10.84 15.63
CA GLU A 132 9.01 10.51 14.52
C GLU A 132 9.86 9.95 13.37
N VAL A 133 9.23 9.16 12.49
CA VAL A 133 9.88 8.61 11.29
C VAL A 133 9.03 8.89 10.06
N GLY A 134 9.67 9.33 8.99
CA GLY A 134 8.97 9.67 7.77
C GLY A 134 9.84 9.69 6.52
N THR A 135 9.19 10.10 5.44
CA THR A 135 9.83 10.42 4.16
C THR A 135 9.80 11.92 3.96
N GLU A 136 10.73 12.45 3.19
CA GLU A 136 10.64 13.83 2.68
C GLU A 136 10.42 13.86 1.18
N CYS A 137 9.92 15.00 0.70
CA CYS A 137 9.83 15.26 -0.72
C CYS A 137 11.22 15.38 -1.35
N THR A 138 11.28 15.32 -2.67
CA THR A 138 12.54 15.47 -3.39
C THR A 138 13.00 16.92 -3.39
N HIS A 139 14.20 17.16 -2.87
CA HIS A 139 14.76 18.50 -2.75
C HIS A 139 16.29 18.47 -2.70
N HIS A 140 16.89 19.65 -2.93
CA HIS A 140 18.33 19.93 -2.87
C HIS A 140 19.23 19.02 -3.74
N GLY A 141 20.53 19.33 -3.73
CA GLY A 141 21.56 18.54 -4.41
C GLY A 141 22.12 17.43 -3.54
N PRO A 142 22.96 16.55 -4.10
CA PRO A 142 23.45 16.59 -5.47
C PRO A 142 22.48 15.91 -6.43
N THR A 143 22.41 16.39 -7.67
CA THR A 143 21.59 15.74 -8.72
C THR A 143 22.39 14.78 -9.59
N ALA A 144 23.72 14.91 -9.60
CA ALA A 144 24.62 14.06 -10.37
C ALA A 144 25.36 13.11 -9.43
N VAL A 145 24.67 12.06 -8.97
CA VAL A 145 25.26 11.09 -8.02
C VAL A 145 26.00 9.96 -8.71
N GLY A 146 25.51 9.49 -9.87
CA GLY A 146 26.14 8.46 -10.68
C GLY A 146 25.59 7.04 -10.49
N VAL A 147 24.99 6.77 -9.34
CA VAL A 147 24.32 5.51 -8.98
C VAL A 147 23.01 5.82 -8.24
N PRO A 148 22.07 4.85 -8.09
CA PRO A 148 20.91 5.03 -7.23
C PRO A 148 21.31 5.53 -5.85
N SER A 149 20.59 6.49 -5.29
CA SER A 149 21.00 7.12 -4.04
C SER A 149 19.86 7.71 -3.22
N MET A 150 20.11 7.84 -1.92
CA MET A 150 19.23 8.52 -0.98
C MET A 150 20.01 9.16 0.15
N PHE A 151 19.35 10.10 0.82
CA PHE A 151 19.76 10.64 2.10
C PHE A 151 19.01 9.89 3.21
N VAL A 152 19.69 9.62 4.32
CA VAL A 152 19.09 9.07 5.54
C VAL A 152 19.53 9.95 6.70
N GLU A 153 18.57 10.62 7.33
CA GLU A 153 18.85 11.80 8.12
C GLU A 153 18.46 11.71 9.59
N LEU A 154 19.21 12.48 10.39
CA LEU A 154 18.95 12.72 11.81
C LEU A 154 18.57 14.20 12.00
N GLY A 155 17.36 14.45 12.48
CA GLY A 155 16.81 15.79 12.65
C GLY A 155 16.22 16.07 14.03
N SER A 156 15.96 17.34 14.36
CA SER A 156 15.97 18.48 13.41
C SER A 156 16.86 19.65 13.80
N ASP A 157 17.48 19.60 14.98
CA ASP A 157 18.36 20.65 15.50
C ASP A 157 19.58 20.08 16.23
N GLU A 158 20.45 20.95 16.75
CA GLU A 158 21.69 20.59 17.44
C GLU A 158 21.49 19.55 18.57
N ALA A 159 20.35 19.57 19.26
CA ALA A 159 20.08 18.61 20.34
C ALA A 159 19.88 17.20 19.77
N GLN A 160 19.25 17.06 18.61
CA GLN A 160 19.11 15.75 17.95
C GLN A 160 20.33 15.38 17.12
N TRP A 161 20.96 16.33 16.44
CA TRP A 161 22.22 16.08 15.74
C TRP A 161 23.28 15.53 16.68
N SER A 162 23.21 15.87 17.99
CA SER A 162 24.10 15.38 19.05
C SER A 162 23.61 14.19 19.84
N ASP A 163 22.45 13.64 19.52
CA ASP A 163 21.89 12.50 20.22
C ASP A 163 22.51 11.18 19.72
N PRO A 164 23.29 10.48 20.56
CA PRO A 164 23.89 9.20 20.17
C PRO A 164 22.84 8.11 19.92
N ALA A 165 21.65 8.19 20.53
CA ALA A 165 20.58 7.23 20.29
C ALA A 165 19.98 7.39 18.89
N GLY A 166 19.72 8.64 18.47
CA GLY A 166 19.29 8.95 17.11
C GLY A 166 20.32 8.56 16.05
N ALA A 167 21.59 8.93 16.25
CA ALA A 167 22.67 8.55 15.33
C ALA A 167 22.82 7.04 15.19
N ARG A 168 22.73 6.30 16.30
CA ARG A 168 22.78 4.84 16.30
C ARG A 168 21.56 4.20 15.62
N ALA A 169 20.38 4.82 15.70
CA ALA A 169 19.19 4.35 15.00
C ALA A 169 19.37 4.48 13.48
N VAL A 170 19.85 5.64 13.00
CA VAL A 170 20.17 5.84 11.57
C VAL A 170 21.24 4.84 11.11
N ALA A 171 22.33 4.68 11.86
CA ALA A 171 23.39 3.76 11.51
C ALA A 171 22.90 2.30 11.37
N ARG A 172 22.00 1.85 12.27
CA ARG A 172 21.36 0.53 12.18
C ARG A 172 20.48 0.40 10.94
N ALA A 173 19.67 1.41 10.66
CA ALA A 173 18.82 1.41 9.48
C ALA A 173 19.63 1.32 8.18
N VAL A 174 20.77 2.00 8.10
CA VAL A 174 21.69 1.89 6.95
C VAL A 174 22.31 0.49 6.83
N LEU A 175 22.71 -0.13 7.95
CA LEU A 175 23.27 -1.50 7.92
C LEU A 175 22.23 -2.57 7.54
N ASP A 176 20.96 -2.35 7.85
CA ASP A 176 19.86 -3.25 7.47
C ASP A 176 19.58 -3.25 5.96
N LEU A 177 20.16 -2.31 5.19
CA LEU A 177 20.08 -2.28 3.72
C LEU A 177 20.95 -3.34 3.04
N ARG A 178 21.73 -4.13 3.78
CA ARG A 178 22.62 -5.14 3.19
C ARG A 178 21.83 -6.10 2.31
N GLY A 179 22.19 -6.15 1.02
CA GLY A 179 21.57 -7.05 0.05
C GLY A 179 20.18 -6.61 -0.42
N VAL A 180 19.78 -5.36 -0.15
CA VAL A 180 18.54 -4.78 -0.64
C VAL A 180 18.78 -4.13 -1.99
N ASP A 181 17.97 -4.50 -2.99
CA ASP A 181 18.00 -3.89 -4.31
C ASP A 181 17.43 -2.45 -4.30
N ALA A 182 17.92 -1.59 -5.18
CA ALA A 182 17.48 -0.20 -5.27
C ALA A 182 16.00 -0.06 -5.67
N ASP A 183 15.52 -0.95 -6.53
CA ASP A 183 14.20 -0.91 -7.15
C ASP A 183 13.36 -2.15 -6.83
N ARG A 184 12.05 -2.03 -7.02
CA ARG A 184 11.12 -3.17 -7.06
C ARG A 184 10.08 -2.94 -8.16
N GLU A 185 9.40 -4.00 -8.57
CA GLU A 185 8.40 -3.95 -9.65
C GLU A 185 7.31 -2.88 -9.39
N LYS A 186 6.81 -2.81 -8.15
CA LYS A 186 5.75 -1.87 -7.75
C LYS A 186 6.37 -0.59 -7.18
N GLN A 187 6.54 0.41 -8.04
CA GLN A 187 6.98 1.73 -7.62
C GLN A 187 6.31 2.86 -8.40
N ILE A 188 6.15 4.01 -7.73
CA ILE A 188 5.50 5.20 -8.27
C ILE A 188 6.38 6.44 -8.14
N ALA A 189 6.10 7.46 -8.94
CA ALA A 189 6.49 8.84 -8.63
C ALA A 189 5.29 9.63 -8.07
N GLY A 190 5.56 10.54 -7.15
CA GLY A 190 4.56 11.35 -6.45
C GLY A 190 4.57 12.81 -6.87
N PHE A 191 3.39 13.43 -6.94
CA PHE A 191 3.25 14.85 -7.22
C PHE A 191 2.17 15.48 -6.33
N GLY A 192 2.52 16.54 -5.61
CA GLY A 192 1.66 17.29 -4.70
C GLY A 192 1.99 17.08 -3.23
N GLY A 193 1.30 17.82 -2.36
CA GLY A 193 1.40 17.70 -0.91
C GLY A 193 2.57 18.51 -0.31
N GLY A 194 2.77 18.34 1.00
CA GLY A 194 3.77 19.08 1.77
C GLY A 194 5.17 18.45 1.77
N HIS A 195 6.11 19.12 2.44
CA HIS A 195 7.52 18.69 2.55
C HIS A 195 7.70 17.27 3.08
N TYR A 196 6.97 16.89 4.13
CA TYR A 196 7.05 15.54 4.73
C TYR A 196 6.13 14.50 4.07
N ALA A 197 5.51 14.86 2.94
CA ALA A 197 4.84 13.93 2.03
C ALA A 197 3.98 12.84 2.72
N PRO A 198 3.07 13.18 3.67
CA PRO A 198 2.47 12.19 4.58
C PRO A 198 1.64 11.12 3.87
N ARG A 199 1.03 11.44 2.72
CA ARG A 199 0.33 10.48 1.87
C ARG A 199 1.28 9.45 1.27
N PHE A 200 2.42 9.91 0.76
CA PHE A 200 3.44 9.05 0.18
C PHE A 200 4.14 8.20 1.24
N GLY A 201 4.45 8.78 2.41
CA GLY A 201 4.95 8.00 3.55
C GLY A 201 3.96 6.91 3.99
N ARG A 202 2.65 7.19 3.94
CA ARG A 202 1.62 6.17 4.19
C ARG A 202 1.63 5.05 3.14
N ILE A 203 1.77 5.38 1.87
CA ILE A 203 1.89 4.39 0.78
C ILE A 203 3.09 3.48 1.03
N VAL A 204 4.25 4.06 1.38
CA VAL A 204 5.47 3.29 1.68
C VAL A 204 5.25 2.30 2.84
N ARG A 205 4.51 2.69 3.89
CA ARG A 205 4.28 1.84 5.07
C ARG A 205 3.17 0.81 4.91
N GLU A 206 2.09 1.18 4.23
CA GLU A 206 0.83 0.44 4.26
C GLU A 206 0.54 -0.35 2.97
N THR A 207 1.42 -0.27 1.96
CA THR A 207 1.21 -0.92 0.67
C THR A 207 2.47 -1.64 0.18
N ALA A 208 2.33 -2.48 -0.84
CA ALA A 208 3.48 -3.11 -1.51
C ALA A 208 4.24 -2.15 -2.45
N TRP A 209 3.76 -0.90 -2.60
CA TRP A 209 4.32 0.08 -3.54
C TRP A 209 5.44 0.88 -2.90
N ALA A 210 6.56 1.03 -3.60
CA ALA A 210 7.60 1.98 -3.23
C ALA A 210 7.33 3.34 -3.87
N VAL A 211 7.87 4.40 -3.28
CA VAL A 211 7.73 5.75 -3.81
C VAL A 211 9.13 6.28 -4.13
N GLY A 212 9.32 6.72 -5.37
CA GLY A 212 10.51 7.42 -5.84
C GLY A 212 10.40 8.93 -5.57
N HIS A 213 10.70 9.74 -6.57
CA HIS A 213 10.65 11.19 -6.42
C HIS A 213 9.25 11.68 -6.08
N VAL A 214 9.19 12.66 -5.18
CA VAL A 214 7.97 13.34 -4.76
C VAL A 214 8.12 14.84 -4.99
N ALA A 215 7.33 15.39 -5.90
CA ALA A 215 7.25 16.82 -6.16
C ALA A 215 6.27 17.49 -5.18
N ALA A 216 6.74 18.03 -4.06
CA ALA A 216 5.87 18.80 -3.18
C ALA A 216 5.30 20.05 -3.88
N ASP A 217 4.22 20.62 -3.33
CA ASP A 217 3.49 21.74 -3.93
C ASP A 217 4.40 22.94 -4.24
N TRP A 218 5.32 23.28 -3.33
CA TRP A 218 6.30 24.35 -3.53
C TRP A 218 7.28 24.06 -4.68
N GLY A 219 7.67 22.80 -4.86
CA GLY A 219 8.54 22.37 -5.96
C GLY A 219 7.82 22.44 -7.30
N LEU A 220 6.54 22.04 -7.32
CA LEU A 220 5.67 22.18 -8.49
C LEU A 220 5.41 23.64 -8.84
N GLU A 221 5.23 24.51 -7.84
CA GLU A 221 5.14 25.96 -8.03
C GLU A 221 6.41 26.52 -8.65
N ALA A 222 7.59 26.18 -8.11
CA ALA A 222 8.88 26.61 -8.62
C ALA A 222 9.15 26.12 -10.06
N MET A 223 8.72 24.90 -10.41
CA MET A 223 8.79 24.38 -11.78
C MET A 223 7.94 25.20 -12.77
N GLY A 224 6.84 25.80 -12.31
CA GLY A 224 5.88 26.51 -13.16
C GLY A 224 4.93 25.58 -13.93
N ASN A 225 4.48 26.01 -15.11
CA ASN A 225 3.41 25.32 -15.85
C ASN A 225 3.83 23.88 -16.28
N PRO A 226 3.06 22.83 -15.94
CA PRO A 226 3.37 21.44 -16.32
C PRO A 226 3.53 21.21 -17.83
N ALA A 227 2.67 21.81 -18.66
CA ALA A 227 2.70 21.64 -20.11
C ALA A 227 3.93 22.31 -20.75
N ALA A 228 4.50 23.33 -20.12
CA ALA A 228 5.74 23.97 -20.56
C ALA A 228 6.99 23.21 -20.09
N ASN A 229 6.88 22.39 -19.03
CA ASN A 229 8.00 21.72 -18.36
C ASN A 229 7.86 20.19 -18.35
N ARG A 230 7.28 19.63 -19.42
CA ARG A 230 7.05 18.18 -19.57
C ARG A 230 8.32 17.35 -19.35
N GLU A 231 9.46 17.89 -19.78
CA GLU A 231 10.77 17.25 -19.64
C GLU A 231 11.21 17.09 -18.18
N VAL A 232 10.89 18.04 -17.30
CA VAL A 232 11.19 17.94 -15.87
C VAL A 232 10.36 16.83 -15.24
N LEU A 233 9.07 16.79 -15.56
CA LEU A 233 8.16 15.72 -15.11
C LEU A 233 8.61 14.34 -15.61
N ARG A 234 8.97 14.25 -16.89
CA ARG A 234 9.48 13.01 -17.50
C ARG A 234 10.70 12.49 -16.75
N ARG A 235 11.71 13.35 -16.51
CA ARG A 235 12.91 12.99 -15.75
C ARG A 235 12.60 12.56 -14.32
N ALA A 236 11.72 13.27 -13.61
CA ALA A 236 11.36 12.89 -12.25
C ALA A 236 10.76 11.46 -12.18
N VAL A 237 9.94 11.09 -13.17
CA VAL A 237 9.36 9.74 -13.23
C VAL A 237 10.39 8.69 -13.65
N GLU A 238 11.20 8.98 -14.67
CA GLU A 238 12.26 8.06 -15.14
C GLU A 238 13.35 7.82 -14.09
N GLU A 239 13.81 8.88 -13.41
CA GLU A 239 14.78 8.77 -12.32
C GLU A 239 14.17 8.13 -11.06
N SER A 240 12.84 7.99 -11.00
CA SER A 240 12.16 7.13 -10.02
C SER A 240 12.14 5.66 -10.43
N GLY A 241 12.46 5.33 -11.69
CA GLY A 241 12.29 4.00 -12.25
C GLY A 241 10.82 3.56 -12.31
N ALA A 242 9.88 4.51 -12.40
CA ALA A 242 8.45 4.25 -12.27
C ALA A 242 7.70 4.40 -13.60
N ASP A 243 6.65 3.61 -13.77
CA ASP A 243 5.67 3.76 -14.88
C ASP A 243 4.31 4.29 -14.39
N HIS A 244 4.13 4.34 -13.06
CA HIS A 244 2.91 4.74 -12.38
C HIS A 244 3.14 6.04 -11.61
N VAL A 245 2.13 6.91 -11.58
CA VAL A 245 2.21 8.20 -10.90
C VAL A 245 0.97 8.46 -10.06
N LEU A 246 1.16 9.05 -8.89
CA LEU A 246 0.08 9.51 -8.02
C LEU A 246 0.13 11.04 -7.93
N VAL A 247 -0.98 11.68 -8.28
CA VAL A 247 -1.17 13.13 -8.09
C VAL A 247 -2.03 13.36 -6.85
N GLU A 248 -1.52 14.14 -5.92
CA GLU A 248 -2.21 14.69 -4.77
C GLU A 248 -2.63 16.13 -5.06
N GLY A 249 -3.88 16.45 -4.71
CA GLY A 249 -4.44 17.77 -4.99
C GLY A 249 -4.89 17.98 -6.44
N GLY A 250 -5.21 19.23 -6.77
CA GLY A 250 -5.94 19.59 -8.00
C GLY A 250 -5.17 20.51 -8.93
N ARG A 251 -3.84 20.36 -9.06
CA ARG A 251 -3.06 21.20 -9.98
C ARG A 251 -3.52 20.96 -11.42
N SER A 252 -4.19 21.95 -11.98
CA SER A 252 -4.84 21.85 -13.30
C SER A 252 -3.88 21.39 -14.38
N GLY A 253 -4.29 20.35 -15.12
CA GLY A 253 -3.55 19.78 -16.25
C GLY A 253 -2.32 18.93 -15.90
N LEU A 254 -1.94 18.77 -14.62
CA LEU A 254 -0.77 17.96 -14.25
C LEU A 254 -0.98 16.48 -14.56
N ALA A 255 -2.11 15.92 -14.13
CA ALA A 255 -2.45 14.52 -14.40
C ALA A 255 -2.55 14.24 -15.91
N ASP A 256 -3.19 15.15 -16.67
CA ASP A 256 -3.31 15.05 -18.12
C ASP A 256 -1.94 15.05 -18.80
N VAL A 257 -1.03 15.94 -18.39
CA VAL A 257 0.34 15.99 -18.94
C VAL A 257 1.12 14.72 -18.65
N LEU A 258 0.98 14.13 -17.46
CA LEU A 258 1.63 12.87 -17.11
C LEU A 258 1.05 11.69 -17.91
N ALA A 259 -0.27 11.65 -18.10
CA ALA A 259 -0.91 10.66 -18.97
C ALA A 259 -0.47 10.81 -20.44
N ASP A 260 -0.38 12.04 -20.94
CA ASP A 260 0.12 12.36 -22.30
C ASP A 260 1.61 12.02 -22.49
N LEU A 261 2.36 11.86 -21.39
CA LEU A 261 3.74 11.38 -21.40
C LEU A 261 3.83 9.84 -21.40
N GLY A 262 2.70 9.14 -21.24
CA GLY A 262 2.61 7.68 -21.26
C GLY A 262 2.60 7.02 -19.87
N TYR A 263 2.56 7.81 -18.79
CA TYR A 263 2.54 7.25 -17.44
C TYR A 263 1.12 6.92 -16.98
N ARG A 264 0.98 5.82 -16.24
CA ARG A 264 -0.31 5.43 -15.67
C ARG A 264 -0.60 6.27 -14.43
N VAL A 265 -1.55 7.20 -14.54
CA VAL A 265 -2.03 7.96 -13.37
C VAL A 265 -2.94 7.07 -12.53
N VAL A 266 -2.57 6.87 -11.26
CA VAL A 266 -3.30 6.00 -10.32
C VAL A 266 -3.80 6.78 -9.11
N THR A 267 -4.66 6.13 -8.32
CA THR A 267 -5.16 6.65 -7.05
C THR A 267 -4.58 5.83 -5.89
N GLU A 268 -4.63 6.37 -4.67
CA GLU A 268 -4.20 5.62 -3.49
C GLU A 268 -5.06 4.37 -3.26
N THR A 269 -6.36 4.44 -3.57
CA THR A 269 -7.23 3.26 -3.57
C THR A 269 -6.70 2.20 -4.51
N TRP A 270 -6.33 2.56 -5.75
CA TRP A 270 -5.75 1.60 -6.70
C TRP A 270 -4.45 0.97 -6.17
N LEU A 271 -3.57 1.75 -5.54
CA LEU A 271 -2.33 1.22 -4.94
C LEU A 271 -2.61 0.22 -3.80
N ARG A 272 -3.61 0.50 -2.96
CA ARG A 272 -4.02 -0.39 -1.86
C ARG A 272 -4.60 -1.70 -2.40
N GLU A 273 -5.58 -1.60 -3.29
CA GLU A 273 -6.26 -2.76 -3.88
C GLU A 273 -5.27 -3.67 -4.63
N THR A 274 -4.30 -3.10 -5.32
CA THR A 274 -3.34 -3.86 -6.14
C THR A 274 -2.12 -4.36 -5.37
N SER A 275 -2.02 -4.12 -4.06
CA SER A 275 -0.80 -4.43 -3.29
C SER A 275 -0.47 -5.91 -3.26
N ALA A 276 -1.45 -6.78 -3.08
CA ALA A 276 -1.25 -8.23 -3.00
C ALA A 276 -1.11 -8.90 -4.39
N HIS A 277 -1.56 -8.25 -5.46
CA HIS A 277 -1.74 -8.89 -6.77
C HIS A 277 -0.64 -8.51 -7.78
N PRO A 278 -0.08 -9.46 -8.55
CA PRO A 278 0.89 -9.15 -9.61
C PRO A 278 0.31 -8.17 -10.65
N LEU A 279 1.11 -7.24 -11.16
CA LEU A 279 0.64 -6.24 -12.14
C LEU A 279 0.03 -6.86 -13.41
N PRO A 280 0.55 -7.97 -13.96
CA PRO A 280 -0.10 -8.64 -15.09
C PRO A 280 -1.52 -9.14 -14.77
N VAL A 281 -1.76 -9.62 -13.54
CA VAL A 281 -3.10 -10.04 -13.10
C VAL A 281 -4.01 -8.83 -12.96
N VAL A 282 -3.51 -7.73 -12.38
CA VAL A 282 -4.26 -6.47 -12.26
C VAL A 282 -4.72 -5.98 -13.63
N ALA A 283 -3.81 -5.95 -14.61
CA ALA A 283 -4.12 -5.55 -15.99
C ALA A 283 -5.18 -6.48 -16.62
N ALA A 284 -5.00 -7.80 -16.51
CA ALA A 284 -5.94 -8.78 -17.07
C ALA A 284 -7.36 -8.70 -16.44
N VAL A 285 -7.45 -8.30 -15.17
CA VAL A 285 -8.72 -8.07 -14.48
C VAL A 285 -9.38 -6.78 -14.98
N GLU A 286 -8.65 -5.66 -15.00
CA GLU A 286 -9.19 -4.36 -15.43
C GLU A 286 -9.51 -4.29 -16.94
N GLU A 287 -9.01 -5.23 -17.75
CA GLU A 287 -9.43 -5.40 -19.15
C GLU A 287 -10.83 -6.04 -19.30
N ARG A 288 -11.33 -6.70 -18.24
CA ARG A 288 -12.56 -7.51 -18.27
C ARG A 288 -13.65 -7.04 -17.32
N LEU A 289 -13.26 -6.34 -16.26
CA LEU A 289 -14.13 -5.76 -15.24
C LEU A 289 -14.01 -4.24 -15.25
N ASP A 290 -14.95 -3.57 -14.57
CA ASP A 290 -14.86 -2.13 -14.33
C ASP A 290 -13.52 -1.75 -13.63
N PRO A 291 -12.99 -0.54 -13.81
CA PRO A 291 -11.76 -0.13 -13.13
C PRO A 291 -11.97 0.09 -11.62
N VAL A 292 -10.89 0.10 -10.83
CA VAL A 292 -10.96 0.37 -9.38
C VAL A 292 -11.68 1.69 -9.05
N ALA A 293 -11.53 2.68 -9.93
CA ALA A 293 -12.19 3.98 -9.81
C ALA A 293 -13.72 3.90 -9.90
N GLU A 294 -14.26 2.86 -10.53
CA GLU A 294 -15.70 2.66 -10.72
C GLU A 294 -16.31 1.63 -9.77
N GLY A 295 -15.49 0.85 -9.06
CA GLY A 295 -15.99 -0.05 -8.02
C GLY A 295 -15.25 -1.38 -7.90
N LEU A 296 -14.28 -1.68 -8.75
CA LEU A 296 -13.51 -2.92 -8.64
C LEU A 296 -12.70 -2.97 -7.35
N ARG A 297 -12.76 -4.12 -6.67
CA ARG A 297 -11.96 -4.45 -5.49
C ARG A 297 -11.23 -5.74 -5.73
N PHE A 298 -10.02 -5.86 -5.19
CA PHE A 298 -9.25 -7.09 -5.27
C PHE A 298 -9.48 -7.93 -4.01
N GLY A 299 -9.64 -9.23 -4.19
CA GLY A 299 -9.86 -10.20 -3.11
C GLY A 299 -8.55 -10.78 -2.59
N GLU A 300 -8.65 -11.83 -1.78
CA GLU A 300 -7.52 -12.48 -1.11
C GLU A 300 -6.87 -13.57 -1.97
N VAL A 301 -7.53 -14.01 -3.05
CA VAL A 301 -7.00 -15.08 -3.92
C VAL A 301 -6.02 -14.50 -4.92
N VAL A 302 -4.72 -14.77 -4.75
CA VAL A 302 -3.69 -14.43 -5.73
C VAL A 302 -3.44 -15.62 -6.65
N PRO A 303 -3.84 -15.57 -7.94
CA PRO A 303 -3.72 -16.73 -8.83
C PRO A 303 -2.27 -16.96 -9.26
N ARG A 304 -1.94 -18.22 -9.54
CA ARG A 304 -0.62 -18.57 -10.08
C ARG A 304 -0.56 -18.23 -11.56
N VAL A 305 0.50 -17.52 -11.98
CA VAL A 305 0.72 -17.15 -13.38
C VAL A 305 1.86 -17.99 -13.96
N GLU A 306 1.54 -18.93 -14.85
CA GLU A 306 2.54 -19.75 -15.58
C GLU A 306 2.67 -19.37 -17.07
N GLY A 307 1.93 -18.35 -17.51
CA GLY A 307 1.85 -17.91 -18.90
C GLY A 307 1.18 -16.53 -19.02
N ASP A 308 0.19 -16.41 -19.88
CA ASP A 308 -0.62 -15.20 -19.96
C ASP A 308 -1.45 -15.05 -18.68
N ALA A 309 -1.37 -13.91 -18.00
CA ALA A 309 -2.16 -13.63 -16.80
C ALA A 309 -3.67 -13.61 -17.11
N ALA A 310 -4.02 -13.36 -18.37
CA ALA A 310 -5.38 -13.48 -18.88
C ALA A 310 -5.96 -14.88 -18.65
N ASP A 311 -5.16 -15.94 -18.75
CA ASP A 311 -5.60 -17.33 -18.60
C ASP A 311 -5.71 -17.77 -17.13
N ALA A 312 -5.16 -16.98 -16.20
CA ALA A 312 -5.17 -17.28 -14.77
C ALA A 312 -6.47 -16.87 -14.05
N VAL A 313 -7.38 -16.18 -14.77
CA VAL A 313 -8.60 -15.59 -14.21
C VAL A 313 -9.81 -15.93 -15.07
N VAL A 314 -10.89 -16.35 -14.40
CA VAL A 314 -12.21 -16.60 -15.03
C VAL A 314 -13.23 -15.63 -14.46
N VAL A 315 -13.94 -14.91 -15.34
CA VAL A 315 -14.99 -13.96 -14.93
C VAL A 315 -16.36 -14.65 -14.95
N ALA A 316 -17.11 -14.48 -13.86
CA ALA A 316 -18.47 -15.00 -13.70
C ALA A 316 -19.40 -13.91 -13.13
N ALA A 317 -20.71 -14.11 -13.23
CA ALA A 317 -21.69 -13.24 -12.59
C ALA A 317 -21.80 -13.58 -11.09
N LEU A 318 -21.85 -12.55 -10.24
CA LEU A 318 -22.20 -12.74 -8.83
C LEU A 318 -23.67 -13.16 -8.69
N PRO A 319 -24.01 -14.02 -7.70
CA PRO A 319 -25.38 -14.44 -7.45
C PRO A 319 -26.11 -13.28 -6.74
N THR A 320 -26.53 -12.29 -7.52
CA THR A 320 -26.88 -10.95 -7.01
C THR A 320 -27.98 -11.00 -5.95
N GLU A 321 -29.01 -11.83 -6.12
CA GLU A 321 -30.09 -11.95 -5.14
C GLU A 321 -29.60 -12.56 -3.81
N LEU A 322 -28.71 -13.56 -3.87
CA LEU A 322 -28.12 -14.17 -2.68
C LEU A 322 -27.18 -13.20 -1.96
N VAL A 323 -26.37 -12.46 -2.72
CA VAL A 323 -25.48 -11.42 -2.18
C VAL A 323 -26.29 -10.28 -1.54
N ASP A 324 -27.38 -9.86 -2.17
CA ASP A 324 -28.25 -8.81 -1.63
C ASP A 324 -28.95 -9.26 -0.35
N ALA A 325 -29.43 -10.50 -0.29
CA ALA A 325 -30.02 -11.08 0.91
C ALA A 325 -28.99 -11.22 2.04
N ALA A 326 -27.78 -11.73 1.75
CA ALA A 326 -26.71 -11.84 2.74
C ALA A 326 -26.25 -10.46 3.23
N SER A 327 -26.15 -9.47 2.34
CA SER A 327 -25.77 -8.10 2.70
C SER A 327 -26.80 -7.41 3.58
N ALA A 328 -28.08 -7.80 3.48
CA ALA A 328 -29.14 -7.29 4.35
C ALA A 328 -29.01 -7.81 5.79
N VAL A 329 -28.41 -9.00 5.96
CA VAL A 329 -28.07 -9.59 7.27
C VAL A 329 -26.77 -8.98 7.80
N ASP A 330 -25.68 -9.08 7.02
CA ASP A 330 -24.36 -8.56 7.38
C ASP A 330 -23.56 -8.18 6.13
N ILE A 331 -23.45 -6.88 5.87
CA ILE A 331 -22.74 -6.33 4.71
C ILE A 331 -21.21 -6.56 4.78
N GLU A 332 -20.62 -6.50 5.99
CA GLU A 332 -19.17 -6.66 6.16
C GLU A 332 -18.78 -8.13 5.96
N ALA A 333 -19.53 -9.05 6.57
CA ALA A 333 -19.32 -10.49 6.39
C ALA A 333 -19.57 -10.91 4.94
N THR A 334 -20.57 -10.34 4.27
CA THR A 334 -20.84 -10.63 2.85
C THR A 334 -19.70 -10.17 1.95
N ARG A 335 -19.18 -8.96 2.18
CA ARG A 335 -18.02 -8.46 1.43
C ARG A 335 -16.78 -9.34 1.66
N ALA A 336 -16.54 -9.75 2.91
CA ALA A 336 -15.43 -10.66 3.23
C ALA A 336 -15.58 -12.02 2.55
N ALA A 337 -16.77 -12.62 2.59
CA ALA A 337 -17.07 -13.89 1.93
C ALA A 337 -16.79 -13.85 0.41
N VAL A 338 -17.06 -12.73 -0.27
CA VAL A 338 -16.71 -12.53 -1.68
C VAL A 338 -15.20 -12.36 -1.86
N ALA A 339 -14.55 -11.55 -1.01
CA ALA A 339 -13.11 -11.31 -1.10
C ALA A 339 -12.27 -12.58 -0.88
N ASP A 340 -12.67 -13.44 0.06
CA ASP A 340 -11.93 -14.65 0.46
C ASP A 340 -11.77 -15.68 -0.68
N VAL A 341 -12.69 -15.66 -1.66
CA VAL A 341 -12.75 -16.64 -2.77
C VAL A 341 -12.43 -16.03 -4.13
N ALA A 342 -12.36 -14.69 -4.21
CA ALA A 342 -12.17 -13.97 -5.46
C ALA A 342 -10.74 -13.47 -5.65
N VAL A 343 -10.31 -13.40 -6.90
CA VAL A 343 -9.16 -12.59 -7.32
C VAL A 343 -9.55 -11.12 -7.30
N ALA A 344 -10.73 -10.80 -7.84
CA ALA A 344 -11.32 -9.47 -7.79
C ALA A 344 -12.83 -9.53 -7.96
N PHE A 345 -13.54 -8.48 -7.59
CA PHE A 345 -14.98 -8.40 -7.72
C PHE A 345 -15.45 -6.95 -7.84
N GLU A 346 -16.52 -6.76 -8.58
CA GLU A 346 -17.17 -5.46 -8.72
C GLU A 346 -18.01 -5.13 -7.48
N THR A 347 -18.10 -3.85 -7.18
CA THR A 347 -18.89 -3.35 -6.07
C THR A 347 -19.66 -2.10 -6.46
N THR A 348 -20.66 -1.79 -5.65
CA THR A 348 -21.39 -0.52 -5.68
C THR A 348 -21.21 0.21 -4.36
N GLU A 349 -21.82 1.39 -4.23
CA GLU A 349 -21.83 2.18 -2.97
C GLU A 349 -20.42 2.52 -2.44
N GLY A 350 -19.49 2.79 -3.36
CA GLY A 350 -18.14 3.23 -3.00
C GLY A 350 -17.18 2.12 -2.57
N GLY A 351 -17.49 0.84 -2.83
CA GLY A 351 -16.59 -0.27 -2.48
C GLY A 351 -17.16 -1.30 -1.52
N THR A 352 -18.36 -1.07 -0.99
CA THR A 352 -18.88 -1.78 0.17
C THR A 352 -19.78 -2.94 -0.20
N ARG A 353 -20.60 -2.80 -1.24
CA ARG A 353 -21.60 -3.80 -1.62
C ARG A 353 -21.17 -4.56 -2.87
N PRO A 354 -20.77 -5.85 -2.78
CA PRO A 354 -20.44 -6.66 -3.94
C PRO A 354 -21.63 -6.74 -4.91
N ARG A 355 -21.38 -6.55 -6.20
CA ARG A 355 -22.42 -6.59 -7.24
C ARG A 355 -21.79 -6.70 -8.62
N GLY A 356 -22.50 -7.35 -9.56
CA GLY A 356 -22.05 -7.43 -10.94
C GLY A 356 -21.24 -8.68 -11.16
N GLN A 357 -19.97 -8.52 -11.53
CA GLN A 357 -19.08 -9.62 -11.88
C GLN A 357 -18.04 -9.92 -10.79
N VAL A 358 -17.54 -11.16 -10.82
CA VAL A 358 -16.44 -11.65 -9.99
C VAL A 358 -15.40 -12.34 -10.87
N ALA A 359 -14.14 -12.06 -10.61
CA ALA A 359 -12.97 -12.74 -11.16
C ALA A 359 -12.52 -13.82 -10.16
N LEU A 360 -12.55 -15.09 -10.57
CA LEU A 360 -12.10 -16.25 -9.81
C LEU A 360 -10.78 -16.78 -10.38
N SER A 361 -10.00 -17.51 -9.56
CA SER A 361 -8.83 -18.23 -10.06
C SER A 361 -9.25 -19.30 -11.07
N ALA A 362 -8.50 -19.41 -12.18
CA ALA A 362 -8.72 -20.44 -13.18
C ALA A 362 -8.33 -21.86 -12.72
N ASP A 363 -7.65 -21.99 -11.57
CA ASP A 363 -7.21 -23.29 -11.04
C ASP A 363 -8.39 -24.22 -10.69
N ASP A 364 -9.41 -23.68 -10.01
CA ASP A 364 -10.65 -24.40 -9.67
C ASP A 364 -11.82 -23.42 -9.46
N PRO A 365 -12.34 -22.81 -10.54
CA PRO A 365 -13.38 -21.79 -10.44
C PRO A 365 -14.72 -22.36 -9.93
N ALA A 366 -14.98 -23.66 -10.16
CA ALA A 366 -16.18 -24.32 -9.66
C ALA A 366 -16.16 -24.45 -8.14
N ALA A 367 -15.05 -24.89 -7.55
CA ALA A 367 -14.91 -24.96 -6.10
C ALA A 367 -14.98 -23.57 -5.45
N ALA A 368 -14.42 -22.53 -6.09
CA ALA A 368 -14.54 -21.15 -5.59
C ALA A 368 -16.00 -20.64 -5.60
N ALA A 369 -16.76 -20.95 -6.65
CA ALA A 369 -18.19 -20.62 -6.73
C ALA A 369 -19.03 -21.37 -5.67
N GLU A 370 -18.72 -22.64 -5.42
CA GLU A 370 -19.34 -23.42 -4.33
C GLU A 370 -18.99 -22.83 -2.97
N ALA A 371 -17.72 -22.50 -2.71
CA ALA A 371 -17.28 -21.88 -1.46
C ALA A 371 -17.96 -20.52 -1.21
N LEU A 372 -18.05 -19.67 -2.24
CA LEU A 372 -18.77 -18.39 -2.17
C LEU A 372 -20.21 -18.60 -1.70
N THR A 373 -20.92 -19.48 -2.39
CA THR A 373 -22.32 -19.75 -2.10
C THR A 373 -22.48 -20.29 -0.66
N ASP A 374 -21.48 -21.00 -0.12
CA ASP A 374 -21.56 -21.66 1.20
C ASP A 374 -21.37 -20.63 2.30
N ALA A 375 -20.42 -19.71 2.09
CA ALA A 375 -20.20 -18.58 2.95
C ALA A 375 -21.44 -17.65 2.99
N LEU A 376 -22.03 -17.32 1.83
CA LEU A 376 -23.26 -16.51 1.77
C LEU A 376 -24.44 -17.20 2.47
N ALA A 377 -24.63 -18.50 2.24
CA ALA A 377 -25.67 -19.27 2.93
C ALA A 377 -25.43 -19.35 4.46
N ALA A 378 -24.16 -19.35 4.90
CA ALA A 378 -23.83 -19.32 6.32
C ALA A 378 -24.21 -17.98 6.98
N ILE A 379 -24.05 -16.86 6.27
CA ILE A 379 -24.48 -15.54 6.75
C ILE A 379 -26.01 -15.53 6.95
N LEU A 380 -26.77 -16.02 5.97
CA LEU A 380 -28.24 -16.07 6.05
C LEU A 380 -28.76 -16.87 7.26
N ARG A 381 -28.03 -17.88 7.75
CA ARG A 381 -28.44 -18.66 8.95
C ARG A 381 -28.50 -17.83 10.24
N THR A 382 -28.04 -16.58 10.21
CA THR A 382 -28.18 -15.66 11.34
C THR A 382 -29.62 -15.15 11.49
N ASP A 383 -30.32 -14.92 10.37
CA ASP A 383 -31.65 -14.29 10.33
C ASP A 383 -32.77 -15.25 9.89
N TYR A 384 -32.41 -16.36 9.25
CA TYR A 384 -33.35 -17.38 8.79
C TYR A 384 -33.31 -18.63 9.69
N ASP A 385 -34.48 -19.24 9.93
CA ASP A 385 -34.64 -20.41 10.79
C ASP A 385 -34.05 -21.69 10.17
N ASP A 386 -34.13 -21.82 8.84
CA ASP A 386 -33.53 -22.91 8.07
C ASP A 386 -32.95 -22.38 6.76
N VAL A 387 -31.71 -22.79 6.44
CA VAL A 387 -31.04 -22.46 5.17
C VAL A 387 -30.40 -23.71 4.59
N SER A 388 -30.94 -24.18 3.47
CA SER A 388 -30.49 -25.40 2.78
C SER A 388 -30.20 -25.14 1.31
N ARG A 389 -29.28 -25.92 0.74
CA ARG A 389 -28.97 -25.92 -0.69
C ARG A 389 -29.70 -27.03 -1.40
N ARG A 390 -30.40 -26.72 -2.50
CA ARG A 390 -31.13 -27.70 -3.31
C ARG A 390 -31.12 -27.26 -4.76
N ASP A 391 -30.82 -28.17 -5.68
CA ASP A 391 -31.01 -27.98 -7.13
C ASP A 391 -30.43 -26.69 -7.74
N GLY A 392 -29.25 -26.24 -7.27
CA GLY A 392 -28.63 -24.99 -7.75
C GLY A 392 -29.22 -23.72 -7.15
N GLU A 393 -29.94 -23.82 -6.04
CA GLU A 393 -30.51 -22.71 -5.29
C GLU A 393 -30.15 -22.81 -3.80
N VAL A 394 -30.05 -21.66 -3.13
CA VAL A 394 -30.12 -21.54 -1.69
C VAL A 394 -31.57 -21.25 -1.31
N VAL A 395 -32.15 -22.10 -0.47
CA VAL A 395 -33.52 -21.96 0.04
C VAL A 395 -33.44 -21.56 1.51
N ALA A 396 -33.92 -20.37 1.84
CA ALA A 396 -33.94 -19.83 3.18
C ALA A 396 -35.39 -19.70 3.67
N ARG A 397 -35.65 -20.05 4.92
CA ARG A 397 -36.99 -20.14 5.50
C ARG A 397 -37.08 -19.37 6.79
N THR A 398 -38.18 -18.65 6.96
CA THR A 398 -38.53 -17.99 8.22
C THR A 398 -39.93 -18.42 8.62
N GLU A 399 -40.07 -18.88 9.85
CA GLU A 399 -41.35 -19.20 10.46
C GLU A 399 -41.76 -18.07 11.39
N THR A 400 -42.85 -17.40 11.02
CA THR A 400 -43.43 -16.33 11.84
C THR A 400 -44.74 -16.79 12.41
N PHE A 401 -45.00 -16.43 13.67
CA PHE A 401 -46.30 -16.66 14.28
C PHE A 401 -47.38 -15.88 13.50
N ASP A 402 -48.51 -16.53 13.23
CA ASP A 402 -49.69 -15.98 12.56
C ASP A 402 -50.81 -15.71 13.60
N PRO A 403 -50.99 -14.43 14.02
CA PRO A 403 -52.04 -14.02 14.94
C PRO A 403 -53.45 -14.32 14.47
N ALA A 404 -53.69 -14.40 13.15
CA ALA A 404 -54.99 -14.67 12.59
C ALA A 404 -55.30 -16.18 12.70
N ALA A 405 -54.35 -17.05 12.34
CA ALA A 405 -54.48 -18.49 12.49
C ALA A 405 -54.74 -18.89 13.96
N ALA A 406 -53.99 -18.32 14.90
CA ALA A 406 -54.19 -18.56 16.34
C ALA A 406 -55.59 -18.14 16.82
N ARG A 407 -56.09 -16.99 16.35
CA ARG A 407 -57.46 -16.52 16.67
C ARG A 407 -58.54 -17.40 16.04
N THR A 408 -58.32 -17.93 14.83
CA THR A 408 -59.23 -18.88 14.19
C THR A 408 -59.35 -20.19 14.98
N LEU A 409 -58.27 -20.62 15.64
CA LEU A 409 -58.25 -21.79 16.53
C LEU A 409 -58.74 -21.49 17.96
N GLY A 410 -59.28 -20.29 18.20
CA GLY A 410 -59.87 -19.93 19.49
C GLY A 410 -58.88 -19.49 20.57
N VAL A 411 -57.61 -19.27 20.24
CA VAL A 411 -56.60 -18.79 21.20
C VAL A 411 -56.83 -17.30 21.50
N PRO A 412 -57.18 -16.90 22.74
CA PRO A 412 -57.37 -15.50 23.08
C PRO A 412 -56.02 -14.79 23.28
N GLU A 413 -55.95 -13.50 22.94
CA GLU A 413 -54.77 -12.66 23.23
C GLU A 413 -54.46 -12.67 24.73
N GLY A 414 -53.26 -13.10 25.11
CA GLY A 414 -52.86 -13.32 26.50
C GLY A 414 -51.66 -14.26 26.64
N PRO A 415 -51.40 -14.82 27.85
CA PRO A 415 -50.23 -15.67 28.09
C PRO A 415 -50.14 -16.90 27.19
N ALA A 416 -51.27 -17.54 26.87
CA ALA A 416 -51.30 -18.68 25.94
C ALA A 416 -50.94 -18.27 24.50
N PHE A 417 -51.33 -17.07 24.09
CA PHE A 417 -50.98 -16.50 22.79
C PHE A 417 -49.48 -16.19 22.69
N GLY A 418 -48.91 -15.61 23.74
CA GLY A 418 -47.46 -15.37 23.84
C GLY A 418 -46.67 -16.67 23.80
N ARG A 419 -47.11 -17.69 24.55
CA ARG A 419 -46.48 -19.02 24.54
C ARG A 419 -46.49 -19.68 23.14
N LEU A 420 -47.59 -19.60 22.39
CA LEU A 420 -47.62 -20.09 21.01
C LEU A 420 -46.69 -19.28 20.09
N ALA A 421 -46.62 -17.96 20.28
CA ALA A 421 -45.68 -17.12 19.54
C ALA A 421 -44.21 -17.48 19.86
N ASP A 422 -43.92 -17.86 21.10
CA ASP A 422 -42.61 -18.32 21.57
C ASP A 422 -42.29 -19.79 21.20
N GLY A 423 -43.16 -20.46 20.42
CA GLY A 423 -42.95 -21.83 19.96
C GLY A 423 -43.30 -22.91 20.98
N GLU A 424 -44.14 -22.60 21.98
CA GLU A 424 -44.62 -23.56 22.96
C GLU A 424 -46.08 -23.97 22.69
N ALA A 425 -46.35 -25.28 22.75
CA ALA A 425 -47.71 -25.79 22.69
C ALA A 425 -48.55 -25.31 23.90
N VAL A 426 -49.83 -25.03 23.65
CA VAL A 426 -50.77 -24.56 24.67
C VAL A 426 -52.09 -25.33 24.61
N GLU A 427 -52.73 -25.46 25.77
CA GLU A 427 -54.07 -26.06 25.87
C GLU A 427 -55.13 -24.96 25.89
N VAL A 428 -56.12 -25.04 25.00
CA VAL A 428 -57.28 -24.15 24.94
C VAL A 428 -58.54 -25.02 24.90
N ASP A 429 -59.47 -24.77 25.82
CA ASP A 429 -60.74 -25.51 25.94
C ASP A 429 -60.62 -27.05 25.99
N GLY A 430 -59.48 -27.57 26.48
CA GLY A 430 -59.23 -29.01 26.62
C GLY A 430 -58.54 -29.67 25.43
N GLU A 431 -58.19 -28.91 24.39
CA GLU A 431 -57.42 -29.38 23.23
C GLU A 431 -56.03 -28.74 23.21
N TRP A 432 -55.02 -29.53 22.86
CA TRP A 432 -53.65 -29.05 22.67
C TRP A 432 -53.49 -28.49 21.26
N ILE A 433 -53.02 -27.24 21.19
CA ILE A 433 -52.65 -26.56 19.95
C ILE A 433 -51.13 -26.59 19.85
N ASP A 434 -50.65 -27.23 18.79
CA ASP A 434 -49.24 -27.25 18.42
C ASP A 434 -48.84 -25.89 17.81
N PRO A 435 -47.70 -25.29 18.20
CA PRO A 435 -47.25 -24.00 17.65
C PRO A 435 -47.09 -24.03 16.12
N ASP A 436 -46.79 -25.17 15.51
CA ASP A 436 -46.56 -25.28 14.07
C ASP A 436 -47.83 -24.99 13.25
N VAL A 437 -49.03 -25.19 13.83
CA VAL A 437 -50.30 -24.96 13.12
C VAL A 437 -50.75 -23.50 13.09
N VAL A 438 -50.05 -22.64 13.83
CA VAL A 438 -50.29 -21.19 13.91
C VAL A 438 -49.08 -20.39 13.44
N ARG A 439 -48.22 -21.00 12.63
CA ARG A 439 -47.07 -20.37 11.98
C ARG A 439 -47.29 -20.22 10.49
N THR A 440 -46.84 -19.11 9.93
CA THR A 440 -46.70 -18.88 8.50
C THR A 440 -45.24 -19.01 8.11
N GLU A 441 -44.97 -19.92 7.16
CA GLU A 441 -43.66 -20.12 6.55
C GLU A 441 -43.49 -19.14 5.36
N GLN A 442 -42.45 -18.31 5.41
CA GLN A 442 -41.94 -17.60 4.24
C GLN A 442 -40.72 -18.36 3.71
N VAL A 443 -40.71 -18.62 2.40
CA VAL A 443 -39.61 -19.32 1.71
C VAL A 443 -39.04 -18.41 0.64
N ASP A 444 -37.80 -17.98 0.85
CA ASP A 444 -37.02 -17.24 -0.15
C ASP A 444 -36.08 -18.22 -0.88
N ARG A 445 -35.94 -18.05 -2.21
CA ARG A 445 -35.09 -18.89 -3.05
C ARG A 445 -34.14 -18.01 -3.83
N PHE A 446 -32.86 -18.34 -3.75
CA PHE A 446 -31.79 -17.55 -4.36
C PHE A 446 -30.99 -18.43 -5.34
N PRO A 447 -30.87 -18.04 -6.62
CA PRO A 447 -30.01 -18.72 -7.58
C PRO A 447 -28.54 -18.67 -7.14
N VAL A 448 -27.79 -19.75 -7.35
CA VAL A 448 -26.34 -19.81 -7.09
C VAL A 448 -25.53 -19.47 -8.34
N VAL A 449 -24.24 -19.23 -8.17
CA VAL A 449 -23.32 -19.01 -9.30
C VAL A 449 -23.30 -20.26 -10.17
N ALA A 450 -23.67 -20.12 -11.45
CA ALA A 450 -23.45 -21.19 -12.41
C ALA A 450 -21.94 -21.38 -12.59
N PRO A 451 -21.40 -22.62 -12.53
CA PRO A 451 -19.99 -22.84 -12.80
C PRO A 451 -19.67 -22.27 -14.19
N PRO A 452 -18.58 -21.50 -14.34
CA PRO A 452 -18.19 -21.02 -15.66
C PRO A 452 -17.92 -22.22 -16.58
N GLU A 453 -18.43 -22.14 -17.82
CA GLU A 453 -18.25 -23.19 -18.85
C GLU A 453 -16.81 -23.31 -19.35
#